data_AF-A0A845DIZ9-F1
#
_entry.id   AF-A0A845DIZ9-F1
#
_cell.length_a   1.000
_cell.length_b   1.000
_cell.length_c   1.000
_cell.angle_alpha   90.00
_cell.angle_beta   90.00
_cell.angle_gamma   90.00
#
_symmetry.space_group_name_H-M   'P 1'
#
loop_
_entity.id
_entity.type
_entity.pdbx_description
1 polymer ?
#
loop_
_entity_poly.entity_id
_entity_poly.type
_entity_poly.pdbx_seq_one_letter_code
_entity_poly.pdbx_strand_id
1 'polypeptide(L)'
;MKTKINKVSPSSSTEKKTSPPETSPPPLPLQKLKELRKKNKAALNCLGKEQIRGDHLTARERINLLLDPGSFTELDRFIIHRSTYFDMQKKLIPGDGVITGYGKINGRKVFVYSQDFTVFGGSMSRTQADKILKIMKLALKNGAPIIGLKDSGGARIQEGVAALGGYGDIMRLNVRLSGVVPQISAIMGPCAGGAVYSPALADFIFMVDNSSYMFLTGPEVIKAVTHEEISKEELGGSKTHTEKSGIAHFACQNDKQCLMMIRTLLSFLPDNNLDEPFHQESKDPVERRSDILNQIIPDQPKKPYDMKALIKEVIDDSFFLELKEKFAPNIITGFARLNGYSVGIVANQPQVLAGCINIAASQKAARFIRLCDCFNIPIISFVDVPGFLPGTDQEYGAVIAHGAKLLYAYAEASVPKITLITRKAYGGAYIVMGSKHLGGDVNFAYPSAEIAVMGAEGAVNIIARKQIKKAPDPERERIKQTKEYETIFNNPYRAAELGYIDAVIEPSQTREHIIGALEILQNKREKMVEKKHGNIPL
;
A
#
# COMPACT_ATOMS: atom_id res chain seq x y z
N MET A 1 -71.57 -52.42 42.81
CA MET A 1 -72.03 -52.20 44.20
C MET A 1 -72.21 -50.69 44.41
N LYS A 2 -73.43 -50.28 44.77
CA LYS A 2 -73.87 -48.97 45.32
C LYS A 2 -73.73 -47.69 44.48
N THR A 3 -74.81 -47.43 43.74
CA THR A 3 -75.62 -46.20 43.62
C THR A 3 -75.19 -44.93 44.37
N LYS A 4 -75.22 -43.78 43.68
CA LYS A 4 -76.09 -42.64 44.02
C LYS A 4 -76.20 -41.60 42.88
N ILE A 5 -77.44 -41.23 42.60
CA ILE A 5 -77.91 -40.21 41.65
C ILE A 5 -77.83 -38.83 42.32
N ASN A 6 -77.52 -37.77 41.57
CA ASN A 6 -78.32 -36.53 41.58
C ASN A 6 -77.94 -35.56 40.44
N LYS A 7 -78.98 -35.12 39.71
CA LYS A 7 -79.01 -34.05 38.70
C LYS A 7 -78.90 -32.67 39.39
N VAL A 8 -78.16 -31.73 38.82
CA VAL A 8 -78.39 -30.28 38.95
C VAL A 8 -77.97 -29.54 37.64
N SER A 9 -78.92 -28.75 37.13
CA SER A 9 -78.99 -27.67 36.10
C SER A 9 -77.80 -27.19 35.25
N PRO A 10 -78.06 -26.67 34.02
CA PRO A 10 -77.04 -26.09 33.14
C PRO A 10 -76.77 -24.63 33.49
N SER A 11 -75.53 -24.29 33.87
CA SER A 11 -75.08 -22.91 34.04
C SER A 11 -74.16 -22.50 32.88
N SER A 12 -74.65 -21.52 32.12
CA SER A 12 -73.95 -20.62 31.18
C SER A 12 -72.41 -20.72 31.13
N SER A 13 -71.90 -21.15 29.98
CA SER A 13 -70.50 -20.98 29.60
C SER A 13 -70.18 -19.50 29.38
N THR A 14 -69.54 -18.87 30.36
CA THR A 14 -68.91 -17.57 30.20
C THR A 14 -67.64 -17.74 29.36
N GLU A 15 -67.70 -17.30 28.10
CA GLU A 15 -66.54 -17.08 27.26
C GLU A 15 -65.56 -16.13 27.97
N LYS A 16 -64.42 -16.66 28.43
CA LYS A 16 -63.25 -15.85 28.72
C LYS A 16 -62.72 -15.31 27.39
N LYS A 17 -63.11 -14.08 27.04
CA LYS A 17 -62.40 -13.27 26.05
C LYS A 17 -60.95 -13.12 26.51
N THR A 18 -60.05 -13.88 25.91
CA THR A 18 -58.62 -13.61 25.95
C THR A 18 -58.40 -12.28 25.22
N SER A 19 -58.07 -11.24 25.98
CA SER A 19 -57.55 -9.98 25.43
C SER A 19 -56.29 -10.27 24.60
N PRO A 20 -56.14 -9.71 23.39
CA PRO A 20 -54.88 -9.80 22.67
C PRO A 20 -53.79 -9.06 23.46
N PRO A 21 -52.50 -9.42 23.30
CA PRO A 21 -51.42 -8.65 23.91
C PRO A 21 -51.31 -7.29 23.17
N GLU A 22 -52.05 -6.30 23.65
CA GLU A 22 -51.67 -4.91 23.46
C GLU A 22 -50.37 -4.69 24.23
N THR A 23 -49.28 -4.44 23.52
CA THR A 23 -48.67 -3.11 23.52
C THR A 23 -47.50 -3.14 22.55
N SER A 24 -47.72 -2.66 21.33
CA SER A 24 -46.63 -2.03 20.59
C SER A 24 -46.08 -0.88 21.44
N PRO A 25 -44.76 -0.69 21.55
CA PRO A 25 -44.20 0.41 22.32
C PRO A 25 -44.81 1.75 21.87
N PRO A 26 -45.05 2.70 22.79
CA PRO A 26 -45.65 3.98 22.43
C PRO A 26 -44.80 4.67 21.36
N PRO A 27 -45.42 5.30 20.35
CA PRO A 27 -44.68 5.98 19.28
C PRO A 27 -43.78 7.07 19.86
N LEU A 28 -42.59 7.23 19.28
CA LEU A 28 -41.64 8.26 19.71
C LEU A 28 -42.33 9.64 19.74
N PRO A 29 -42.15 10.47 20.79
CA PRO A 29 -42.82 11.77 20.87
C PRO A 29 -42.48 12.63 19.64
N LEU A 30 -43.51 13.07 18.90
CA LEU A 30 -43.38 13.80 17.64
C LEU A 30 -42.48 15.04 17.74
N GLN A 31 -42.48 15.71 18.90
CA GLN A 31 -41.62 16.85 19.19
C GLN A 31 -40.13 16.47 19.24
N LYS A 32 -39.77 15.36 19.89
CA LYS A 32 -38.38 14.85 19.93
C LYS A 32 -37.88 14.47 18.54
N LEU A 33 -38.75 13.90 17.70
CA LEU A 33 -38.44 13.61 16.29
C LEU A 33 -38.18 14.88 15.48
N LYS A 34 -39.00 15.93 15.66
CA LYS A 34 -38.79 17.24 15.01
C LYS A 34 -37.47 17.88 15.45
N GLU A 35 -37.17 17.83 16.75
CA GLU A 35 -35.90 18.34 17.29
C GLU A 35 -34.69 17.59 16.71
N LEU A 36 -34.73 16.25 16.67
CA LEU A 36 -33.67 15.45 16.07
C LEU A 36 -33.46 15.80 14.59
N ARG A 37 -34.54 15.93 13.81
CA ARG A 37 -34.46 16.34 12.39
C ARG A 37 -33.84 17.72 12.24
N LYS A 38 -34.19 18.68 13.11
CA LYS A 38 -33.60 20.02 13.13
C LYS A 38 -32.11 19.97 13.45
N LYS A 39 -31.71 19.25 14.50
CA LYS A 39 -30.29 19.09 14.90
C LYS A 39 -29.47 18.38 13.82
N ASN A 40 -30.00 17.33 13.21
CA ASN A 40 -29.36 16.65 12.08
C ASN A 40 -29.18 17.59 10.89
N LYS A 41 -30.22 18.31 10.50
CA LYS A 41 -30.14 19.28 9.40
C LYS A 41 -29.10 20.37 9.69
N ALA A 42 -29.03 20.87 10.93
CA ALA A 42 -28.01 21.82 11.34
C ALA A 42 -26.60 21.20 11.22
N ALA A 43 -26.35 20.04 11.84
CA ALA A 43 -25.03 19.38 11.79
C ALA A 43 -24.58 19.04 10.36
N LEU A 44 -25.50 18.67 9.47
CA LEU A 44 -25.21 18.41 8.05
C LEU A 44 -24.95 19.71 7.25
N ASN A 45 -25.58 20.82 7.65
CA ASN A 45 -25.50 22.11 6.97
C ASN A 45 -24.58 23.12 7.68
N CYS A 46 -23.86 22.74 8.74
CA CYS A 46 -22.91 23.60 9.47
C CYS A 46 -21.70 24.02 8.62
N LEU A 47 -21.63 23.56 7.37
CA LEU A 47 -20.63 23.90 6.38
C LEU A 47 -20.78 25.37 5.96
N GLY A 48 -19.72 26.16 6.17
CA GLY A 48 -19.63 27.48 5.56
C GLY A 48 -19.66 27.32 4.04
N LYS A 49 -20.70 27.83 3.40
CA LYS A 49 -20.84 27.85 1.92
C LYS A 49 -19.69 28.59 1.21
N GLU A 50 -18.82 29.27 1.96
CA GLU A 50 -17.85 30.24 1.45
C GLU A 50 -16.50 29.66 1.02
N GLN A 51 -16.27 28.34 1.10
CA GLN A 51 -14.98 27.73 0.77
C GLN A 51 -15.00 26.60 -0.27
N ILE A 52 -16.12 26.37 -0.97
CA ILE A 52 -16.14 25.49 -2.15
C ILE A 52 -15.55 26.30 -3.31
N ARG A 53 -14.24 26.18 -3.54
CA ARG A 53 -13.56 26.73 -4.73
C ARG A 53 -13.26 25.59 -5.71
N GLY A 54 -13.81 25.67 -6.93
CA GLY A 54 -13.48 24.76 -8.03
C GLY A 54 -13.86 23.30 -7.77
N ASP A 55 -12.99 22.37 -8.17
CA ASP A 55 -13.20 20.91 -8.10
C ASP A 55 -12.98 20.28 -6.70
N HIS A 56 -12.87 21.09 -5.64
CA HIS A 56 -12.69 20.58 -4.26
C HIS A 56 -13.99 20.04 -3.65
N LEU A 57 -13.97 18.77 -3.28
CA LEU A 57 -15.09 18.13 -2.61
C LEU A 57 -15.06 18.42 -1.10
N THR A 58 -16.23 18.64 -0.50
CA THR A 58 -16.36 18.69 0.95
C THR A 58 -16.04 17.34 1.59
N ALA A 59 -15.72 17.33 2.89
CA ALA A 59 -15.46 16.10 3.64
C ALA A 59 -16.57 15.04 3.50
N ARG A 60 -17.83 15.47 3.43
CA ARG A 60 -18.98 14.58 3.28
C ARG A 60 -19.14 14.08 1.85
N GLU A 61 -18.93 14.93 0.85
CA GLU A 61 -18.96 14.53 -0.56
C GLU A 61 -17.87 13.51 -0.86
N ARG A 62 -16.68 13.67 -0.29
CA ARG A 62 -15.59 12.68 -0.40
C ARG A 62 -16.01 11.31 0.14
N ILE A 63 -16.64 11.26 1.33
CA ILE A 63 -17.16 10.00 1.90
C ILE A 63 -18.25 9.40 1.01
N ASN A 64 -19.20 10.21 0.54
CA ASN A 64 -20.30 9.75 -0.30
C ASN A 64 -19.84 9.21 -1.66
N LEU A 65 -18.76 9.78 -2.22
CA LEU A 65 -18.19 9.32 -3.48
C LEU A 65 -17.31 8.07 -3.29
N LEU A 66 -16.63 7.96 -2.15
CA LEU A 66 -15.78 6.82 -1.82
C LEU A 66 -16.59 5.55 -1.55
N LEU A 67 -17.64 5.66 -0.75
CA LEU A 67 -18.42 4.52 -0.26
C LEU A 67 -19.58 4.18 -1.20
N ASP A 68 -20.02 2.93 -1.14
CA ASP A 68 -21.17 2.46 -1.89
C ASP A 68 -22.43 3.24 -1.49
N PRO A 69 -23.31 3.61 -2.45
CA PRO A 69 -24.50 4.41 -2.19
C PRO A 69 -25.36 3.87 -1.03
N GLY A 70 -25.69 4.75 -0.08
CA GLY A 70 -26.53 4.42 1.07
C GLY A 70 -25.86 3.55 2.15
N SER A 71 -24.58 3.21 2.02
CA SER A 71 -23.89 2.35 3.00
C SER A 71 -23.32 3.08 4.21
N PHE A 72 -23.10 4.40 4.12
CA PHE A 72 -22.41 5.15 5.16
C PHE A 72 -23.24 5.30 6.42
N THR A 73 -22.67 4.85 7.54
CA THR A 73 -23.19 5.06 8.89
C THR A 73 -22.24 5.96 9.67
N GLU A 74 -22.68 7.19 9.91
CA GLU A 74 -21.91 8.19 10.65
C GLU A 74 -21.97 7.96 12.16
N LEU A 75 -20.83 8.12 12.82
CA LEU A 75 -20.67 8.05 14.27
C LEU A 75 -20.33 9.42 14.85
N ASP A 76 -20.80 9.68 16.07
CA ASP A 76 -20.47 10.86 16.87
C ASP A 76 -20.74 12.21 16.16
N ARG A 77 -21.82 12.28 15.36
CA ARG A 77 -22.22 13.49 14.61
C ARG A 77 -22.38 14.73 15.51
N PHE A 78 -22.86 14.56 16.74
CA PHE A 78 -23.20 15.65 17.65
C PHE A 78 -22.12 16.00 18.67
N ILE A 79 -20.96 15.34 18.62
CA ILE A 79 -19.87 15.64 19.56
C ILE A 79 -19.32 17.05 19.29
N ILE A 80 -18.88 17.74 20.34
CA ILE A 80 -18.33 19.10 20.29
C ILE A 80 -17.07 19.15 21.16
N HIS A 81 -16.14 20.04 20.84
CA HIS A 81 -14.98 20.26 21.71
C HIS A 81 -15.41 20.78 23.08
N ARG A 82 -14.52 20.60 24.06
CA ARG A 82 -14.74 21.04 25.45
C ARG A 82 -13.81 22.18 25.89
N SER A 83 -13.01 22.70 24.95
CA SER A 83 -12.10 23.82 25.23
C SER A 83 -12.84 25.09 25.63
N THR A 84 -12.35 25.73 26.68
CA THR A 84 -12.77 27.06 27.16
C THR A 84 -11.67 28.11 26.98
N TYR A 85 -10.53 27.73 26.38
CA TYR A 85 -9.42 28.65 26.12
C TYR A 85 -9.70 29.46 24.85
N PHE A 86 -9.17 30.69 24.80
CA PHE A 86 -9.25 31.57 23.62
C PHE A 86 -10.69 31.73 23.07
N ASP A 87 -11.68 31.81 23.96
CA ASP A 87 -13.10 31.97 23.61
C ASP A 87 -13.72 30.85 22.77
N MET A 88 -13.08 29.68 22.69
CA MET A 88 -13.55 28.54 21.90
C MET A 88 -14.98 28.11 22.27
N GLN A 89 -15.37 28.21 23.55
CA GLN A 89 -16.71 27.89 24.03
C GLN A 89 -17.85 28.67 23.34
N LYS A 90 -17.54 29.80 22.70
CA LYS A 90 -18.53 30.61 21.95
C LYS A 90 -18.88 29.99 20.59
N LYS A 91 -18.05 29.09 20.05
CA LYS A 91 -18.20 28.50 18.72
C LYS A 91 -18.20 26.97 18.78
N LEU A 92 -19.34 26.38 19.09
CA LEU A 92 -19.50 24.92 19.19
C LEU A 92 -20.05 24.35 17.88
N ILE A 93 -19.21 23.63 17.13
CA ILE A 93 -19.61 23.01 15.86
C ILE A 93 -19.74 21.50 16.04
N PRO A 94 -20.94 20.92 15.83
CA PRO A 94 -21.14 19.47 15.87
C PRO A 94 -20.19 18.71 14.94
N GLY A 95 -19.64 17.61 15.44
CA GLY A 95 -18.65 16.78 14.77
C GLY A 95 -17.20 17.21 15.00
N ASP A 96 -16.98 18.46 15.42
CA ASP A 96 -15.67 19.08 15.72
C ASP A 96 -14.63 18.93 14.59
N GLY A 97 -15.10 19.09 13.34
CA GLY A 97 -14.25 19.15 12.15
C GLY A 97 -13.75 17.82 11.61
N VAL A 98 -14.33 16.68 12.03
CA VAL A 98 -14.12 15.40 11.34
C VAL A 98 -15.43 14.62 11.26
N ILE A 99 -15.67 14.00 10.11
CA ILE A 99 -16.75 13.05 9.90
C ILE A 99 -16.15 11.66 10.02
N THR A 100 -16.68 10.82 10.91
CA THR A 100 -16.20 9.45 11.15
C THR A 100 -17.33 8.46 10.98
N GLY A 101 -17.04 7.28 10.46
CA GLY A 101 -18.05 6.24 10.35
C GLY A 101 -17.53 5.02 9.60
N TYR A 102 -18.47 4.18 9.19
CA TYR A 102 -18.18 2.99 8.42
C TYR A 102 -19.18 2.86 7.27
N GLY A 103 -18.84 2.08 6.27
CA GLY A 103 -19.72 1.77 5.15
C GLY A 103 -19.15 0.62 4.34
N LYS A 104 -19.45 0.62 3.04
CA LYS A 104 -18.98 -0.43 2.14
C LYS A 104 -18.24 0.14 0.93
N ILE A 105 -17.27 -0.61 0.41
CA ILE A 105 -16.66 -0.40 -0.91
C ILE A 105 -16.74 -1.74 -1.63
N ASN A 106 -17.46 -1.79 -2.75
CA ASN A 106 -17.73 -3.02 -3.49
C ASN A 106 -18.30 -4.12 -2.57
N GLY A 107 -19.20 -3.74 -1.66
CA GLY A 107 -19.80 -4.64 -0.68
C GLY A 107 -18.94 -4.93 0.58
N ARG A 108 -17.63 -4.65 0.55
CA ARG A 108 -16.69 -4.92 1.65
C ARG A 108 -16.73 -3.83 2.71
N LYS A 109 -16.69 -4.21 3.98
CA LYS A 109 -16.75 -3.28 5.12
C LYS A 109 -15.49 -2.43 5.17
N VAL A 110 -15.64 -1.13 5.32
CA VAL A 110 -14.52 -0.20 5.54
C VAL A 110 -14.86 0.83 6.59
N PHE A 111 -13.84 1.27 7.30
CA PHE A 111 -13.90 2.38 8.25
C PHE A 111 -13.28 3.62 7.62
N VAL A 112 -13.89 4.78 7.85
CA VAL A 112 -13.44 6.03 7.24
C VAL A 112 -13.53 7.19 8.22
N TYR A 113 -12.56 8.11 8.11
CA TYR A 113 -12.69 9.45 8.62
C TYR A 113 -12.32 10.47 7.55
N SER A 114 -13.05 11.59 7.51
CA SER A 114 -12.76 12.72 6.64
C SER A 114 -12.70 14.00 7.43
N GLN A 115 -11.54 14.66 7.40
CA GLN A 115 -11.36 15.96 8.04
C GLN A 115 -12.05 17.04 7.21
N ASP A 116 -12.62 18.02 7.92
CA ASP A 116 -13.38 19.11 7.32
C ASP A 116 -12.65 20.43 7.53
N PHE A 117 -12.01 20.92 6.47
CA PHE A 117 -11.23 22.15 6.50
C PHE A 117 -12.07 23.38 6.85
N THR A 118 -13.36 23.38 6.52
CA THR A 118 -14.26 24.53 6.78
C THR A 118 -14.49 24.74 8.28
N VAL A 119 -14.19 23.74 9.10
CA VAL A 119 -14.34 23.76 10.57
C VAL A 119 -12.97 23.96 11.21
N PHE A 120 -12.69 25.19 11.64
CA PHE A 120 -11.42 25.57 12.27
C PHE A 120 -10.16 25.24 11.43
N GLY A 121 -10.23 25.34 10.11
CA GLY A 121 -9.11 24.96 9.23
C GLY A 121 -8.78 23.47 9.29
N GLY A 122 -9.74 22.62 9.66
CA GLY A 122 -9.56 21.19 9.88
C GLY A 122 -8.60 20.86 11.04
N SER A 123 -8.27 21.84 11.89
CA SER A 123 -7.26 21.68 12.95
C SER A 123 -7.68 20.64 13.98
N MET A 124 -6.71 19.79 14.36
CA MET A 124 -6.88 18.66 15.25
C MET A 124 -7.01 19.10 16.70
N SER A 125 -8.20 18.91 17.25
CA SER A 125 -8.49 18.97 18.68
C SER A 125 -8.34 17.62 19.35
N ARG A 126 -8.44 17.61 20.69
CA ARG A 126 -8.58 16.35 21.43
C ARG A 126 -9.84 15.59 21.01
N THR A 127 -10.94 16.30 20.80
CA THR A 127 -12.22 15.68 20.45
C THR A 127 -12.22 15.09 19.03
N GLN A 128 -11.61 15.78 18.04
CA GLN A 128 -11.39 15.24 16.70
C GLN A 128 -10.55 13.96 16.78
N ALA A 129 -9.48 13.98 17.59
CA ALA A 129 -8.64 12.81 17.80
C ALA A 129 -9.39 11.63 18.45
N ASP A 130 -10.20 11.88 19.48
CA ASP A 130 -10.99 10.82 20.14
C ASP A 130 -11.99 10.15 19.19
N LYS A 131 -12.58 10.89 18.24
CA LYS A 131 -13.42 10.30 17.17
C LYS A 131 -12.61 9.41 16.24
N ILE A 132 -11.44 9.88 15.80
CA ILE A 132 -10.55 9.09 14.92
C ILE A 132 -10.06 7.83 15.63
N LEU A 133 -9.66 7.94 16.90
CA LEU A 133 -9.28 6.80 17.73
C LEU A 133 -10.41 5.79 17.88
N LYS A 134 -11.66 6.25 18.04
CA LYS A 134 -12.83 5.36 18.09
C LYS A 134 -12.96 4.55 16.80
N ILE A 135 -12.87 5.20 15.64
CA ILE A 135 -13.05 4.51 14.36
C ILE A 135 -11.88 3.58 14.02
N MET A 136 -10.64 3.96 14.33
CA MET A 136 -9.47 3.08 14.20
C MET A 136 -9.57 1.85 15.13
N LYS A 137 -10.04 2.01 16.38
CA LYS A 137 -10.28 0.88 17.29
C LYS A 137 -11.37 -0.06 16.77
N LEU A 138 -12.40 0.48 16.12
CA LEU A 138 -13.44 -0.33 15.50
C LEU A 138 -12.90 -1.09 14.28
N ALA A 139 -12.07 -0.45 13.44
CA ALA A 139 -11.38 -1.12 12.34
C ALA A 139 -10.55 -2.30 12.82
N LEU A 140 -9.72 -2.09 13.86
CA LEU A 140 -8.93 -3.16 14.47
C LEU A 140 -9.80 -4.29 15.03
N LYS A 141 -10.88 -3.96 15.76
CA LYS A 141 -11.77 -4.97 16.36
C LYS A 141 -12.55 -5.80 15.33
N ASN A 142 -12.81 -5.24 14.15
CA ASN A 142 -13.61 -5.89 13.11
C ASN A 142 -12.76 -6.46 11.98
N GLY A 143 -11.43 -6.32 12.02
CA GLY A 143 -10.52 -6.77 10.97
C GLY A 143 -10.88 -6.18 9.61
N ALA A 144 -11.05 -4.86 9.52
CA ALA A 144 -11.43 -4.19 8.27
C ALA A 144 -10.55 -2.97 7.97
N PRO A 145 -10.38 -2.59 6.68
CA PRO A 145 -9.54 -1.47 6.28
C PRO A 145 -9.99 -0.12 6.88
N ILE A 146 -9.04 0.77 7.09
CA ILE A 146 -9.24 2.14 7.59
C ILE A 146 -8.72 3.17 6.57
N ILE A 147 -9.58 4.13 6.21
CA ILE A 147 -9.27 5.16 5.23
C ILE A 147 -9.35 6.54 5.89
N GLY A 148 -8.25 7.28 5.83
CA GLY A 148 -8.15 8.64 6.34
C GLY A 148 -8.08 9.68 5.22
N LEU A 149 -9.14 10.47 5.07
CA LEU A 149 -9.20 11.58 4.13
C LEU A 149 -8.76 12.86 4.86
N LYS A 150 -7.54 13.30 4.57
CA LYS A 150 -6.80 14.32 5.32
C LYS A 150 -6.90 15.69 4.64
N ASP A 151 -7.30 16.65 5.45
CA ASP A 151 -7.47 18.06 5.06
C ASP A 151 -7.46 18.91 6.34
N SER A 152 -6.26 19.20 6.84
CA SER A 152 -6.02 19.74 8.16
C SER A 152 -4.80 20.66 8.23
N GLY A 153 -5.02 21.86 8.77
CA GLY A 153 -3.95 22.83 9.05
C GLY A 153 -2.98 22.42 10.18
N GLY A 154 -3.14 21.26 10.80
CA GLY A 154 -2.27 20.77 11.87
C GLY A 154 -2.96 20.70 13.23
N ALA A 155 -2.22 20.93 14.32
CA ALA A 155 -2.78 20.93 15.68
C ALA A 155 -3.65 22.17 15.91
N ARG A 156 -4.75 22.02 16.65
CA ARG A 156 -5.53 23.16 17.12
C ARG A 156 -4.77 23.84 18.25
N ILE A 157 -4.09 24.94 17.93
CA ILE A 157 -3.22 25.69 18.85
C ILE A 157 -3.97 26.09 20.14
N GLN A 158 -5.25 26.43 20.03
CA GLN A 158 -6.11 26.84 21.14
C GLN A 158 -6.34 25.72 22.18
N GLU A 159 -6.08 24.46 21.84
CA GLU A 159 -6.17 23.31 22.76
C GLU A 159 -4.81 22.84 23.29
N GLY A 160 -3.72 23.46 22.84
CA GLY A 160 -2.36 23.22 23.33
C GLY A 160 -1.98 21.72 23.34
N VAL A 161 -1.45 21.26 24.48
CA VAL A 161 -0.96 19.88 24.64
C VAL A 161 -2.06 18.82 24.50
N ALA A 162 -3.34 19.17 24.64
CA ALA A 162 -4.42 18.20 24.45
C ALA A 162 -4.53 17.75 22.98
N ALA A 163 -4.29 18.65 22.03
CA ALA A 163 -4.19 18.33 20.61
C ALA A 163 -2.98 17.42 20.32
N LEU A 164 -1.83 17.71 20.94
CA LEU A 164 -0.62 16.90 20.80
C LEU A 164 -0.79 15.49 21.39
N GLY A 165 -1.43 15.38 22.55
CA GLY A 165 -1.79 14.08 23.13
C GLY A 165 -2.71 13.27 22.20
N GLY A 166 -3.65 13.94 21.52
CA GLY A 166 -4.48 13.31 20.49
C GLY A 166 -3.67 12.75 19.32
N TYR A 167 -2.68 13.50 18.81
CA TYR A 167 -1.77 13.00 17.79
C TYR A 167 -0.96 11.78 18.25
N GLY A 168 -0.38 11.83 19.44
CA GLY A 168 0.40 10.71 19.99
C GLY A 168 -0.42 9.43 20.12
N ASP A 169 -1.67 9.54 20.58
CA ASP A 169 -2.59 8.41 20.66
C ASP A 169 -2.91 7.82 19.28
N ILE A 170 -3.16 8.67 18.27
CA ILE A 170 -3.42 8.23 16.89
C ILE A 170 -2.21 7.50 16.32
N MET A 171 -1.00 8.09 16.44
CA MET A 171 0.24 7.49 15.92
C MET A 171 0.53 6.15 16.58
N ARG A 172 0.33 6.04 17.90
CA ARG A 172 0.46 4.77 18.62
C ARG A 172 -0.50 3.73 18.06
N LEU A 173 -1.73 4.13 17.73
CA LEU A 173 -2.72 3.21 17.16
C LEU A 173 -2.40 2.86 15.69
N ASN A 174 -1.88 3.79 14.87
CA ASN A 174 -1.39 3.48 13.52
C ASN A 174 -0.34 2.35 13.55
N VAL A 175 0.62 2.40 14.49
CA VAL A 175 1.62 1.34 14.69
C VAL A 175 0.97 0.01 15.09
N ARG A 176 -0.09 0.03 15.90
CA ARG A 176 -0.81 -1.19 16.31
C ARG A 176 -1.66 -1.80 15.20
N LEU A 177 -2.09 -1.00 14.22
CA LEU A 177 -2.83 -1.48 13.04
C LEU A 177 -1.88 -1.90 11.90
N SER A 178 -0.61 -1.51 11.94
CA SER A 178 0.36 -1.77 10.87
C SER A 178 0.55 -3.27 10.67
N GLY A 179 0.32 -3.73 9.43
CA GLY A 179 0.34 -5.16 9.08
C GLY A 179 -0.82 -5.99 9.67
N VAL A 180 -1.86 -5.35 10.22
CA VAL A 180 -3.06 -6.03 10.73
C VAL A 180 -4.26 -5.74 9.85
N VAL A 181 -4.55 -4.47 9.58
CA VAL A 181 -5.58 -4.05 8.62
C VAL A 181 -4.97 -3.04 7.66
N PRO A 182 -5.36 -2.99 6.38
CA PRO A 182 -4.87 -1.99 5.46
C PRO A 182 -5.20 -0.56 5.92
N GLN A 183 -4.17 0.29 6.01
CA GLN A 183 -4.27 1.70 6.37
C GLN A 183 -3.98 2.58 5.16
N ILE A 184 -4.98 3.34 4.72
CA ILE A 184 -4.89 4.21 3.54
C ILE A 184 -5.06 5.66 3.96
N SER A 185 -4.12 6.52 3.57
CA SER A 185 -4.20 7.96 3.77
C SER A 185 -4.32 8.69 2.43
N ALA A 186 -5.36 9.51 2.27
CA ALA A 186 -5.51 10.39 1.12
C ALA A 186 -5.32 11.84 1.58
N ILE A 187 -4.28 12.50 1.08
CA ILE A 187 -4.01 13.90 1.34
C ILE A 187 -4.76 14.69 0.26
N MET A 188 -5.84 15.34 0.67
CA MET A 188 -6.78 16.05 -0.22
C MET A 188 -6.86 17.54 0.14
N GLY A 189 -5.82 18.05 0.80
CA GLY A 189 -5.71 19.40 1.31
C GLY A 189 -4.41 19.59 2.08
N PRO A 190 -4.31 20.61 2.94
CA PRO A 190 -3.16 20.80 3.82
C PRO A 190 -2.97 19.61 4.77
N CYS A 191 -1.72 19.23 5.02
CA CYS A 191 -1.33 18.33 6.10
C CYS A 191 0.01 18.81 6.68
N ALA A 192 -0.06 19.61 7.74
CA ALA A 192 1.13 20.31 8.27
C ALA A 192 1.51 19.84 9.70
N GLY A 193 2.80 19.93 10.02
CA GLY A 193 3.31 19.68 11.37
C GLY A 193 3.20 18.21 11.75
N GLY A 194 2.82 17.93 13.00
CA GLY A 194 2.66 16.56 13.50
C GLY A 194 1.62 15.71 12.77
N ALA A 195 0.73 16.33 11.97
CA ALA A 195 -0.31 15.62 11.23
C ALA A 195 0.24 14.62 10.20
N VAL A 196 1.45 14.88 9.68
CA VAL A 196 2.10 14.15 8.59
C VAL A 196 2.60 12.76 8.99
N TYR A 197 2.86 12.54 10.28
CA TYR A 197 3.38 11.25 10.75
C TYR A 197 2.34 10.14 10.73
N SER A 198 1.05 10.47 10.90
CA SER A 198 -0.02 9.47 10.81
C SER A 198 -0.12 8.88 9.38
N PRO A 199 -0.14 9.69 8.30
CA PRO A 199 0.03 9.19 6.93
C PRO A 199 1.34 8.44 6.71
N ALA A 200 2.47 8.95 7.21
CA ALA A 200 3.78 8.28 7.03
C ALA A 200 3.84 6.88 7.68
N LEU A 201 3.04 6.63 8.71
CA LEU A 201 2.87 5.32 9.36
C LEU A 201 1.84 4.41 8.67
N ALA A 202 1.05 4.94 7.73
CA ALA A 202 0.09 4.16 6.96
C ALA A 202 0.79 3.32 5.86
N ASP A 203 0.03 2.42 5.24
CA ASP A 203 0.55 1.52 4.22
C ASP A 203 0.59 2.21 2.86
N PHE A 204 -0.42 3.03 2.56
CA PHE A 204 -0.54 3.77 1.30
C PHE A 204 -0.87 5.23 1.51
N ILE A 205 -0.27 6.08 0.68
CA ILE A 205 -0.45 7.54 0.70
C ILE A 205 -0.77 8.02 -0.71
N PHE A 206 -1.96 8.58 -0.88
CA PHE A 206 -2.42 9.26 -2.08
C PHE A 206 -2.31 10.76 -1.87
N MET A 207 -1.85 11.49 -2.88
CA MET A 207 -1.84 12.96 -2.87
C MET A 207 -2.57 13.49 -4.10
N VAL A 208 -3.34 14.56 -3.93
CA VAL A 208 -4.02 15.26 -5.02
C VAL A 208 -3.14 16.41 -5.53
N ASP A 209 -2.91 16.45 -6.83
CA ASP A 209 -2.05 17.42 -7.48
C ASP A 209 -2.56 18.86 -7.32
N ASN A 210 -1.64 19.79 -7.07
CA ASN A 210 -1.87 21.24 -6.95
C ASN A 210 -2.82 21.68 -5.81
N SER A 211 -3.37 20.74 -5.04
CA SER A 211 -4.35 21.05 -3.99
C SER A 211 -4.02 20.42 -2.64
N SER A 212 -3.09 19.47 -2.61
CA SER A 212 -2.63 18.83 -1.39
C SER A 212 -1.16 19.11 -1.15
N TYR A 213 -0.79 19.27 0.12
CA TYR A 213 0.61 19.44 0.51
C TYR A 213 0.85 18.86 1.89
N MET A 214 2.04 18.28 2.07
CA MET A 214 2.48 17.64 3.30
C MET A 214 3.85 18.17 3.70
N PHE A 215 4.02 18.69 4.91
CA PHE A 215 5.34 19.09 5.41
C PHE A 215 5.37 19.16 6.93
N LEU A 216 6.52 18.87 7.51
CA LEU A 216 6.72 19.00 8.95
C LEU A 216 6.81 20.48 9.36
N THR A 217 7.57 21.27 8.60
CA THR A 217 7.82 22.69 8.87
C THR A 217 7.33 23.50 7.69
N GLY A 218 6.50 24.52 7.93
CA GLY A 218 5.95 25.35 6.87
C GLY A 218 6.99 26.29 6.23
N PRO A 219 6.76 26.75 4.98
CA PRO A 219 7.71 27.61 4.26
C PRO A 219 8.11 28.89 5.01
N GLU A 220 7.16 29.50 5.73
CA GLU A 220 7.42 30.73 6.50
C GLU A 220 8.45 30.50 7.62
N VAL A 221 8.40 29.33 8.27
CA VAL A 221 9.35 28.97 9.32
C VAL A 221 10.72 28.61 8.72
N ILE A 222 10.74 27.91 7.57
CA ILE A 222 11.97 27.63 6.84
C ILE A 222 12.67 28.95 6.45
N LYS A 223 11.93 29.89 5.86
CA LYS A 223 12.45 31.21 5.50
C LYS A 223 13.00 31.97 6.71
N ALA A 224 12.28 31.94 7.84
CA ALA A 224 12.72 32.64 9.05
C ALA A 224 14.01 32.07 9.67
N VAL A 225 14.23 30.75 9.56
CA VAL A 225 15.35 30.05 10.22
C VAL A 225 16.55 29.85 9.30
N THR A 226 16.31 29.55 8.03
CA THR A 226 17.35 29.15 7.07
C THR A 226 17.57 30.18 5.97
N HIS A 227 16.70 31.19 5.87
CA HIS A 227 16.63 32.16 4.77
C HIS A 227 16.35 31.55 3.38
N GLU A 228 15.97 30.27 3.33
CA GLU A 228 15.52 29.61 2.09
C GLU A 228 14.08 30.02 1.77
N GLU A 229 13.87 30.52 0.55
CA GLU A 229 12.54 30.82 0.01
C GLU A 229 12.06 29.66 -0.87
N ILE A 230 10.99 29.01 -0.44
CA ILE A 230 10.40 27.87 -1.16
C ILE A 230 8.88 27.96 -1.11
N SER A 231 8.19 27.59 -2.20
CA SER A 231 6.72 27.54 -2.19
C SER A 231 6.19 26.30 -1.47
N LYS A 232 4.89 26.29 -1.09
CA LYS A 232 4.25 25.09 -0.51
C LYS A 232 4.29 23.89 -1.45
N GLU A 233 4.11 24.12 -2.76
CA GLU A 233 4.11 23.07 -3.77
C GLU A 233 5.52 22.48 -3.95
N GLU A 234 6.55 23.31 -4.01
CA GLU A 234 7.93 22.84 -4.12
C GLU A 234 8.39 22.10 -2.86
N LEU A 235 8.01 22.60 -1.69
CA LEU A 235 8.40 22.01 -0.40
C LEU A 235 7.75 20.65 -0.16
N GLY A 236 6.44 20.54 -0.41
CA GLY A 236 5.63 19.42 0.06
C GLY A 236 4.45 19.06 -0.83
N GLY A 237 4.44 19.50 -2.08
CA GLY A 237 3.41 19.13 -3.05
C GLY A 237 3.46 17.66 -3.45
N SER A 238 2.43 17.22 -4.17
CA SER A 238 2.29 15.85 -4.66
C SER A 238 3.51 15.37 -5.46
N LYS A 239 4.02 16.22 -6.37
CA LYS A 239 5.23 15.90 -7.17
C LYS A 239 6.46 15.70 -6.30
N THR A 240 6.71 16.59 -5.32
CA THR A 240 7.85 16.45 -4.41
C THR A 240 7.80 15.14 -3.62
N HIS A 241 6.61 14.71 -3.19
CA HIS A 241 6.46 13.46 -2.44
C HIS A 241 6.41 12.17 -3.27
N THR A 242 6.06 12.27 -4.55
CA THR A 242 6.02 11.11 -5.46
C THR A 242 7.27 10.96 -6.33
N GLU A 243 8.11 12.01 -6.45
CA GLU A 243 9.29 12.01 -7.31
C GLU A 243 10.61 12.14 -6.52
N LYS A 244 10.63 12.97 -5.45
CA LYS A 244 11.87 13.27 -4.70
C LYS A 244 11.99 12.53 -3.38
N SER A 245 11.06 12.76 -2.44
CA SER A 245 11.15 12.14 -1.10
C SER A 245 10.63 10.70 -1.07
N GLY A 246 9.79 10.32 -2.04
CA GLY A 246 9.24 8.97 -2.15
C GLY A 246 8.31 8.59 -1.00
N ILE A 247 7.73 9.54 -0.26
CA ILE A 247 6.77 9.25 0.82
C ILE A 247 5.41 8.87 0.24
N ALA A 248 4.94 9.59 -0.78
CA ALA A 248 3.65 9.33 -1.42
C ALA A 248 3.76 8.17 -2.44
N HIS A 249 2.69 7.39 -2.54
CA HIS A 249 2.62 6.23 -3.44
C HIS A 249 1.97 6.59 -4.77
N PHE A 250 0.99 7.49 -4.74
CA PHE A 250 0.20 7.91 -5.89
C PHE A 250 0.02 9.43 -5.92
N ALA A 251 0.14 10.00 -7.11
CA ALA A 251 -0.29 11.35 -7.45
C ALA A 251 -1.60 11.24 -8.24
N CYS A 252 -2.62 11.98 -7.82
CA CYS A 252 -3.95 11.97 -8.44
C CYS A 252 -4.29 13.36 -8.94
N GLN A 253 -4.88 13.47 -10.12
CA GLN A 253 -5.21 14.74 -10.75
C GLN A 253 -6.27 15.53 -9.98
N ASN A 254 -7.18 14.83 -9.30
CA ASN A 254 -8.27 15.43 -8.52
C ASN A 254 -8.82 14.46 -7.47
N ASP A 255 -9.71 14.98 -6.61
CA ASP A 255 -10.38 14.23 -5.54
C ASP A 255 -11.10 12.99 -6.06
N LYS A 256 -11.81 13.09 -7.19
CA LYS A 256 -12.61 11.97 -7.74
C LYS A 256 -11.70 10.81 -8.16
N GLN A 257 -10.63 11.10 -8.90
CA GLN A 257 -9.67 10.09 -9.32
C GLN A 257 -9.01 9.44 -8.10
N CYS A 258 -8.61 10.24 -7.10
CA CYS A 258 -8.02 9.72 -5.87
C CYS A 258 -8.93 8.70 -5.18
N LEU A 259 -10.21 9.04 -4.98
CA LEU A 259 -11.17 8.15 -4.33
C LEU A 259 -11.46 6.89 -5.15
N MET A 260 -11.51 6.98 -6.49
CA MET A 260 -11.65 5.79 -7.35
C MET A 260 -10.41 4.90 -7.31
N MET A 261 -9.21 5.46 -7.30
CA MET A 261 -7.97 4.69 -7.18
C MET A 261 -7.88 3.98 -5.82
N ILE A 262 -8.39 4.57 -4.73
CA ILE A 262 -8.50 3.88 -3.44
C ILE A 262 -9.41 2.65 -3.54
N ARG A 263 -10.55 2.76 -4.24
CA ARG A 263 -11.44 1.61 -4.48
C ARG A 263 -10.73 0.52 -5.30
N THR A 264 -9.97 0.91 -6.32
CA THR A 264 -9.16 -0.02 -7.13
C THR A 264 -8.09 -0.71 -6.28
N LEU A 265 -7.34 0.05 -5.48
CA LEU A 265 -6.31 -0.49 -4.58
C LEU A 265 -6.89 -1.53 -3.63
N LEU A 266 -8.01 -1.23 -2.98
CA LEU A 266 -8.66 -2.16 -2.06
C LEU A 266 -9.03 -3.48 -2.73
N SER A 267 -9.33 -3.50 -4.03
CA SER A 267 -9.62 -4.75 -4.74
C SER A 267 -8.46 -5.76 -4.72
N PHE A 268 -7.22 -5.31 -4.53
CA PHE A 268 -6.03 -6.16 -4.46
C PHE A 268 -5.70 -6.64 -3.04
N LEU A 269 -6.25 -5.99 -2.01
CA LEU A 269 -5.90 -6.23 -0.62
C LEU A 269 -6.98 -7.08 0.07
N PRO A 270 -6.61 -7.94 1.03
CA PRO A 270 -7.58 -8.54 1.95
C PRO A 270 -8.19 -7.49 2.89
N ASP A 271 -9.19 -7.87 3.69
CA ASP A 271 -9.75 -6.98 4.71
C ASP A 271 -8.79 -6.81 5.91
N ASN A 272 -7.99 -7.84 6.21
CA ASN A 272 -7.00 -7.89 7.28
C ASN A 272 -5.96 -8.99 6.99
N ASN A 273 -4.95 -9.13 7.85
CA ASN A 273 -3.84 -10.08 7.67
C ASN A 273 -4.17 -11.56 7.95
N LEU A 274 -5.38 -11.88 8.45
CA LEU A 274 -5.83 -13.27 8.64
C LEU A 274 -6.59 -13.80 7.42
N ASP A 275 -6.99 -12.91 6.51
CA ASP A 275 -7.69 -13.24 5.28
C ASP A 275 -6.71 -13.31 4.11
N GLU A 276 -7.05 -14.12 3.11
CA GLU A 276 -6.37 -14.11 1.82
C GLU A 276 -6.90 -12.98 0.93
N PRO A 277 -6.10 -12.43 0.01
CA PRO A 277 -6.58 -11.48 -0.99
C PRO A 277 -7.74 -12.07 -1.80
N PHE A 278 -8.69 -11.21 -2.17
CA PHE A 278 -9.85 -11.65 -2.94
C PHE A 278 -9.43 -12.18 -4.32
N HIS A 279 -9.72 -13.45 -4.60
CA HIS A 279 -9.60 -14.04 -5.92
C HIS A 279 -10.72 -13.52 -6.83
N GLN A 280 -10.34 -12.96 -7.97
CA GLN A 280 -11.29 -12.48 -8.98
C GLN A 280 -11.28 -13.45 -10.15
N GLU A 281 -12.44 -13.95 -10.58
CA GLU A 281 -12.51 -14.82 -11.76
C GLU A 281 -11.85 -14.16 -12.99
N SER A 282 -10.89 -14.86 -13.59
CA SER A 282 -10.16 -14.40 -14.77
C SER A 282 -10.69 -15.10 -16.02
N LYS A 283 -10.83 -14.34 -17.10
CA LYS A 283 -11.17 -14.87 -18.43
C LYS A 283 -9.95 -15.04 -19.31
N ASP A 284 -8.78 -14.63 -18.84
CA ASP A 284 -7.52 -14.70 -19.57
C ASP A 284 -6.91 -16.10 -19.38
N PRO A 285 -6.84 -16.94 -20.44
CA PRO A 285 -6.39 -18.33 -20.33
C PRO A 285 -5.02 -18.46 -19.65
N VAL A 286 -4.85 -19.51 -18.85
CA VAL A 286 -3.59 -19.80 -18.15
C VAL A 286 -2.48 -20.10 -19.17
N GLU A 287 -2.81 -20.88 -20.20
CA GLU A 287 -1.89 -21.34 -21.25
C GLU A 287 -1.70 -20.31 -22.37
N ARG A 288 -2.13 -19.05 -22.17
CA ARG A 288 -1.94 -17.99 -23.17
C ARG A 288 -0.44 -17.80 -23.41
N ARG A 289 0.00 -18.21 -24.60
CA ARG A 289 1.35 -17.93 -25.10
C ARG A 289 1.42 -16.52 -25.67
N SER A 290 2.57 -15.87 -25.51
CA SER A 290 2.84 -14.58 -26.13
C SER A 290 4.21 -14.59 -26.81
N ASP A 291 4.21 -14.75 -28.14
CA ASP A 291 5.44 -14.81 -28.94
C ASP A 291 6.24 -13.51 -28.89
N ILE A 292 5.60 -12.38 -28.54
CA ILE A 292 6.29 -11.11 -28.37
C ILE A 292 7.33 -11.18 -27.24
N LEU A 293 7.09 -12.01 -26.21
CA LEU A 293 8.01 -12.20 -25.09
C LEU A 293 9.36 -12.79 -25.55
N ASN A 294 9.37 -13.58 -26.63
CA ASN A 294 10.59 -14.12 -27.23
C ASN A 294 11.45 -13.03 -27.90
N GLN A 295 10.91 -11.83 -28.12
CA GLN A 295 11.56 -10.73 -28.85
C GLN A 295 11.81 -9.48 -27.99
N ILE A 296 11.24 -9.39 -26.78
CA ILE A 296 11.37 -8.20 -25.92
C ILE A 296 12.82 -7.97 -25.49
N ILE A 297 13.55 -9.04 -25.20
CA ILE A 297 14.92 -8.95 -24.71
C ILE A 297 15.87 -8.80 -25.90
N PRO A 298 16.63 -7.70 -26.00
CA PRO A 298 17.52 -7.50 -27.13
C PRO A 298 18.73 -8.43 -27.09
N ASP A 299 19.14 -8.92 -28.26
CA ASP A 299 20.39 -9.69 -28.43
C ASP A 299 21.63 -8.90 -27.99
N GLN A 300 21.61 -7.58 -28.15
CA GLN A 300 22.71 -6.71 -27.73
C GLN A 300 22.68 -6.52 -26.20
N PRO A 301 23.69 -7.00 -25.44
CA PRO A 301 23.63 -7.00 -23.97
C PRO A 301 23.54 -5.61 -23.32
N LYS A 302 23.97 -4.56 -24.04
CA LYS A 302 23.95 -3.16 -23.59
C LYS A 302 22.66 -2.42 -23.94
N LYS A 303 21.81 -2.99 -24.81
CA LYS A 303 20.56 -2.34 -25.24
C LYS A 303 19.49 -2.55 -24.16
N PRO A 304 18.88 -1.48 -23.61
CA PRO A 304 17.80 -1.62 -22.65
C PRO A 304 16.47 -1.97 -23.34
N TYR A 305 15.50 -2.44 -22.54
CA TYR A 305 14.10 -2.65 -22.94
C TYR A 305 13.18 -2.26 -21.79
N ASP A 306 11.91 -2.02 -22.09
CA ASP A 306 10.92 -1.67 -21.06
C ASP A 306 10.40 -2.93 -20.37
N MET A 307 10.76 -3.11 -19.10
CA MET A 307 10.26 -4.21 -18.28
C MET A 307 8.73 -4.17 -18.09
N LYS A 308 8.10 -2.98 -18.13
CA LYS A 308 6.64 -2.88 -18.02
C LYS A 308 5.93 -3.55 -19.21
N ALA A 309 6.54 -3.54 -20.40
CA ALA A 309 5.99 -4.24 -21.55
C ALA A 309 5.93 -5.76 -21.30
N LEU A 310 7.00 -6.35 -20.74
CA LEU A 310 7.02 -7.76 -20.35
C LEU A 310 5.97 -8.06 -19.29
N ILE A 311 5.89 -7.25 -18.23
CA ILE A 311 4.90 -7.43 -17.15
C ILE A 311 3.47 -7.42 -17.71
N LYS A 312 3.13 -6.44 -18.56
CA LYS A 312 1.78 -6.28 -19.14
C LYS A 312 1.36 -7.44 -20.04
N GLU A 313 2.31 -8.07 -20.71
CA GLU A 313 2.06 -9.27 -21.53
C GLU A 313 1.75 -10.50 -20.66
N VAL A 314 2.31 -10.58 -19.45
CA VAL A 314 2.19 -11.74 -18.57
C VAL A 314 0.93 -11.68 -17.69
N ILE A 315 0.57 -10.51 -17.18
CA ILE A 315 -0.53 -10.33 -16.22
C ILE A 315 -1.92 -10.31 -16.88
N ASP A 316 -2.95 -10.56 -16.07
CA ASP A 316 -4.35 -10.53 -16.50
C ASP A 316 -4.74 -9.14 -17.02
N ASP A 317 -5.42 -9.10 -18.18
CA ASP A 317 -5.96 -7.90 -18.83
C ASP A 317 -4.93 -6.76 -19.05
N SER A 318 -3.64 -7.07 -18.97
CA SER A 318 -2.54 -6.10 -18.95
C SER A 318 -2.70 -4.99 -17.87
N PHE A 319 -3.52 -5.23 -16.85
CA PHE A 319 -3.86 -4.23 -15.84
C PHE A 319 -2.84 -4.23 -14.70
N PHE A 320 -2.02 -3.18 -14.65
CA PHE A 320 -1.00 -2.99 -13.63
C PHE A 320 -1.25 -1.73 -12.82
N LEU A 321 -1.48 -1.88 -11.51
CA LEU A 321 -1.54 -0.76 -10.57
C LEU A 321 -0.15 -0.50 -10.02
N GLU A 322 0.60 0.38 -10.68
CA GLU A 322 1.98 0.70 -10.29
C GLU A 322 2.04 1.64 -9.08
N LEU A 323 2.90 1.31 -8.12
CA LEU A 323 3.17 2.10 -6.92
C LEU A 323 4.46 2.88 -7.07
N LYS A 324 4.45 4.14 -6.64
CA LYS A 324 5.62 5.02 -6.66
C LYS A 324 6.27 5.06 -8.05
N GLU A 325 5.45 5.11 -9.11
CA GLU A 325 5.91 5.04 -10.51
C GLU A 325 7.07 6.02 -10.80
N LYS A 326 7.00 7.22 -10.24
CA LYS A 326 7.98 8.29 -10.49
C LYS A 326 9.12 8.37 -9.48
N PHE A 327 9.12 7.57 -8.41
CA PHE A 327 10.20 7.50 -7.44
C PHE A 327 11.02 6.23 -7.65
N ALA A 328 12.34 6.37 -7.73
CA ALA A 328 13.27 5.28 -8.05
C ALA A 328 12.81 4.44 -9.27
N PRO A 329 12.66 5.06 -10.47
CA PRO A 329 12.08 4.38 -11.63
C PRO A 329 12.96 3.24 -12.19
N ASN A 330 14.17 3.05 -11.66
CA ASN A 330 15.05 1.89 -11.90
C ASN A 330 14.53 0.58 -11.25
N ILE A 331 13.54 0.65 -10.37
CA ILE A 331 12.80 -0.51 -9.86
C ILE A 331 11.29 -0.26 -9.91
N ILE A 332 10.55 -1.23 -10.43
CA ILE A 332 9.10 -1.21 -10.59
C ILE A 332 8.49 -1.99 -9.42
N THR A 333 7.46 -1.43 -8.82
CA THR A 333 6.65 -2.09 -7.77
C THR A 333 5.19 -1.84 -8.06
N GLY A 334 4.33 -2.84 -7.95
CA GLY A 334 2.90 -2.65 -8.20
C GLY A 334 2.07 -3.90 -8.01
N PHE A 335 0.76 -3.74 -8.02
CA PHE A 335 -0.17 -4.86 -7.95
C PHE A 335 -0.67 -5.24 -9.35
N ALA A 336 -0.84 -6.54 -9.56
CA ALA A 336 -1.48 -7.12 -10.73
C ALA A 336 -2.33 -8.32 -10.33
N ARG A 337 -2.95 -8.96 -11.32
CA ARG A 337 -3.53 -10.30 -11.15
C ARG A 337 -2.92 -11.30 -12.12
N LEU A 338 -2.83 -12.54 -11.67
CA LEU A 338 -2.45 -13.70 -12.46
C LEU A 338 -3.44 -14.81 -12.16
N ASN A 339 -4.20 -15.24 -13.17
CA ASN A 339 -5.32 -16.17 -13.00
C ASN A 339 -6.28 -15.74 -11.87
N GLY A 340 -6.51 -14.42 -11.75
CA GLY A 340 -7.39 -13.88 -10.72
C GLY A 340 -6.80 -13.65 -9.33
N TYR A 341 -5.61 -14.21 -9.05
CA TYR A 341 -4.92 -14.01 -7.77
C TYR A 341 -4.25 -12.64 -7.76
N SER A 342 -4.46 -11.85 -6.70
CA SER A 342 -3.71 -10.61 -6.48
C SER A 342 -2.24 -10.95 -6.25
N VAL A 343 -1.34 -10.28 -6.97
CA VAL A 343 0.11 -10.46 -6.85
C VAL A 343 0.82 -9.12 -6.73
N GLY A 344 1.91 -9.09 -5.97
CA GLY A 344 2.85 -7.99 -5.88
C GLY A 344 4.01 -8.21 -6.83
N ILE A 345 4.24 -7.28 -7.75
CA ILE A 345 5.35 -7.36 -8.72
C ILE A 345 6.51 -6.50 -8.24
N VAL A 346 7.72 -7.04 -8.29
CA VAL A 346 8.98 -6.31 -8.07
C VAL A 346 9.90 -6.56 -9.25
N ALA A 347 10.27 -5.53 -10.00
CA ALA A 347 11.04 -5.73 -11.22
C ALA A 347 12.12 -4.66 -11.45
N ASN A 348 13.28 -5.05 -11.95
CA ASN A 348 14.29 -4.08 -12.39
C ASN A 348 13.82 -3.40 -13.70
N GLN A 349 14.15 -2.13 -13.91
CA GLN A 349 13.85 -1.40 -15.13
C GLN A 349 15.14 -1.09 -15.91
N PRO A 350 15.51 -1.88 -16.93
CA PRO A 350 16.74 -1.68 -17.69
C PRO A 350 16.85 -0.32 -18.40
N GLN A 351 15.72 0.33 -18.74
CA GLN A 351 15.74 1.67 -19.34
C GLN A 351 16.19 2.78 -18.40
N VAL A 352 16.23 2.52 -17.09
CA VAL A 352 16.58 3.53 -16.09
C VAL A 352 17.77 3.02 -15.26
N LEU A 353 18.89 3.73 -15.34
CA LEU A 353 20.14 3.37 -14.64
C LEU A 353 20.56 1.91 -14.92
N ALA A 354 20.27 1.39 -16.12
CA ALA A 354 20.52 -0.01 -16.51
C ALA A 354 19.88 -1.06 -15.59
N GLY A 355 18.85 -0.70 -14.81
CA GLY A 355 18.22 -1.59 -13.83
C GLY A 355 19.00 -1.74 -12.51
N CYS A 356 20.08 -0.98 -12.32
CA CYS A 356 20.89 -1.00 -11.09
C CYS A 356 20.05 -0.70 -9.85
N ILE A 357 20.39 -1.33 -8.72
CA ILE A 357 19.78 -1.02 -7.42
C ILE A 357 20.55 0.12 -6.76
N ASN A 358 19.82 1.14 -6.30
CA ASN A 358 20.36 2.25 -5.50
C ASN A 358 19.61 2.36 -4.16
N ILE A 359 20.00 3.33 -3.32
CA ILE A 359 19.35 3.59 -2.01
C ILE A 359 17.82 3.69 -2.14
N ALA A 360 17.35 4.54 -3.06
CA ALA A 360 15.92 4.82 -3.25
C ALA A 360 15.14 3.58 -3.72
N ALA A 361 15.70 2.82 -4.67
CA ALA A 361 15.11 1.57 -5.15
C ALA A 361 15.06 0.52 -4.04
N SER A 362 16.10 0.41 -3.21
CA SER A 362 16.13 -0.51 -2.08
C SER A 362 15.04 -0.19 -1.06
N GLN A 363 14.87 1.09 -0.73
CA GLN A 363 13.79 1.55 0.17
C GLN A 363 12.40 1.29 -0.42
N LYS A 364 12.21 1.59 -1.72
CA LYS A 364 10.94 1.38 -2.44
C LYS A 364 10.54 -0.09 -2.43
N ALA A 365 11.40 -0.97 -2.92
CA ALA A 365 11.11 -2.40 -3.03
C ALA A 365 11.00 -3.08 -1.67
N ALA A 366 11.88 -2.78 -0.70
CA ALA A 366 11.82 -3.39 0.62
C ALA A 366 10.50 -3.10 1.35
N ARG A 367 10.00 -1.86 1.28
CA ARG A 367 8.70 -1.52 1.89
C ARG A 367 7.55 -2.23 1.19
N PHE A 368 7.59 -2.33 -0.14
CA PHE A 368 6.55 -3.00 -0.92
C PHE A 368 6.49 -4.51 -0.67
N ILE A 369 7.64 -5.19 -0.60
CA ILE A 369 7.75 -6.62 -0.29
C ILE A 369 7.14 -6.92 1.07
N ARG A 370 7.55 -6.17 2.11
CA ARG A 370 6.98 -6.35 3.46
C ARG A 370 5.49 -6.03 3.52
N LEU A 371 5.03 -5.07 2.72
CA LEU A 371 3.61 -4.78 2.59
C LEU A 371 2.84 -5.96 2.00
N CYS A 372 3.37 -6.58 0.95
CA CYS A 372 2.75 -7.76 0.34
C CYS A 372 2.70 -8.93 1.35
N ASP A 373 3.80 -9.17 2.04
CA ASP A 373 3.91 -10.22 3.06
C ASP A 373 2.93 -10.02 4.23
N CYS A 374 2.81 -8.78 4.74
CA CYS A 374 1.86 -8.44 5.80
C CYS A 374 0.39 -8.76 5.46
N PHE A 375 0.05 -8.85 4.17
CA PHE A 375 -1.33 -9.00 3.70
C PHE A 375 -1.50 -10.22 2.77
N ASN A 376 -0.64 -11.22 2.92
CA ASN A 376 -0.74 -12.51 2.23
C ASN A 376 -0.75 -12.40 0.70
N ILE A 377 -0.05 -11.40 0.14
CA ILE A 377 0.04 -11.19 -1.32
C ILE A 377 1.31 -11.87 -1.84
N PRO A 378 1.20 -12.87 -2.75
CA PRO A 378 2.35 -13.46 -3.43
C PRO A 378 3.24 -12.43 -4.13
N ILE A 379 4.55 -12.69 -4.16
CA ILE A 379 5.54 -11.80 -4.74
C ILE A 379 6.11 -12.43 -6.01
N ILE A 380 6.00 -11.71 -7.12
CA ILE A 380 6.57 -12.07 -8.42
C ILE A 380 7.70 -11.12 -8.77
N SER A 381 8.91 -11.65 -8.92
CA SER A 381 10.11 -10.87 -9.15
C SER A 381 10.63 -11.04 -10.58
N PHE A 382 10.77 -9.95 -11.34
CA PHE A 382 11.38 -9.98 -12.68
C PHE A 382 12.78 -9.35 -12.64
N VAL A 383 13.80 -10.16 -12.91
CA VAL A 383 15.20 -9.80 -12.61
C VAL A 383 15.98 -9.50 -13.88
N ASP A 384 16.44 -8.26 -13.99
CA ASP A 384 17.45 -7.79 -14.95
C ASP A 384 18.30 -6.70 -14.30
N VAL A 385 19.25 -7.13 -13.47
CA VAL A 385 20.09 -6.29 -12.63
C VAL A 385 21.58 -6.56 -12.83
N PRO A 386 22.37 -5.56 -13.27
CA PRO A 386 23.81 -5.71 -13.43
C PRO A 386 24.59 -5.49 -12.11
N GLY A 387 23.94 -5.00 -11.06
CA GLY A 387 24.56 -4.73 -9.77
C GLY A 387 23.89 -3.60 -8.98
N PHE A 388 24.56 -3.16 -7.92
CA PHE A 388 24.26 -1.90 -7.25
C PHE A 388 24.88 -0.72 -8.01
N LEU A 389 24.23 0.43 -7.96
CA LEU A 389 24.74 1.66 -8.58
C LEU A 389 26.06 2.08 -7.89
N PRO A 390 27.19 2.15 -8.60
CA PRO A 390 28.44 2.62 -8.00
C PRO A 390 28.43 4.14 -7.78
N GLY A 391 29.06 4.62 -6.71
CA GLY A 391 29.31 6.05 -6.49
C GLY A 391 29.51 6.42 -5.02
N THR A 392 30.33 7.43 -4.74
CA THR A 392 30.58 7.91 -3.37
C THR A 392 29.31 8.37 -2.67
N ASP A 393 28.37 8.95 -3.42
CA ASP A 393 27.08 9.39 -2.86
C ASP A 393 26.23 8.20 -2.39
N GLN A 394 26.38 7.03 -3.01
CA GLN A 394 25.72 5.81 -2.54
C GLN A 394 26.39 5.29 -1.26
N GLU A 395 27.73 5.25 -1.23
CA GLU A 395 28.47 4.81 -0.04
C GLU A 395 28.21 5.71 1.17
N TYR A 396 28.34 7.03 1.01
CA TYR A 396 28.08 8.00 2.08
C TYR A 396 26.60 8.10 2.44
N GLY A 397 25.71 7.82 1.49
CA GLY A 397 24.29 7.62 1.72
C GLY A 397 23.93 6.28 2.37
N ALA A 398 24.92 5.51 2.83
CA ALA A 398 24.74 4.22 3.50
C ALA A 398 24.02 3.15 2.65
N VAL A 399 24.37 3.04 1.36
CA VAL A 399 23.80 2.03 0.45
C VAL A 399 23.87 0.61 0.99
N ILE A 400 24.88 0.28 1.81
CA ILE A 400 24.98 -1.01 2.51
C ILE A 400 23.77 -1.26 3.41
N ALA A 401 23.41 -0.30 4.26
CA ALA A 401 22.26 -0.41 5.16
C ALA A 401 20.94 -0.42 4.39
N HIS A 402 20.83 0.39 3.32
CA HIS A 402 19.63 0.45 2.50
C HIS A 402 19.42 -0.80 1.63
N GLY A 403 20.48 -1.32 1.01
CA GLY A 403 20.45 -2.58 0.27
C GLY A 403 20.11 -3.77 1.17
N ALA A 404 20.60 -3.76 2.42
CA ALA A 404 20.26 -4.77 3.42
C ALA A 404 18.76 -4.78 3.79
N LYS A 405 18.01 -3.69 3.60
CA LYS A 405 16.54 -3.69 3.77
C LYS A 405 15.86 -4.62 2.77
N LEU A 406 16.36 -4.65 1.53
CA LEU A 406 15.81 -5.50 0.47
C LEU A 406 16.12 -6.98 0.74
N LEU A 407 17.36 -7.28 1.16
CA LEU A 407 17.75 -8.61 1.66
C LEU A 407 16.82 -9.07 2.79
N TYR A 408 16.66 -8.21 3.80
CA TYR A 408 15.84 -8.50 4.97
C TYR A 408 14.37 -8.73 4.57
N ALA A 409 13.82 -7.90 3.68
CA ALA A 409 12.43 -8.02 3.25
C ALA A 409 12.13 -9.35 2.55
N TYR A 410 13.00 -9.80 1.62
CA TYR A 410 12.81 -11.10 0.97
C TYR A 410 13.01 -12.28 1.92
N ALA A 411 14.04 -12.22 2.77
CA ALA A 411 14.35 -13.30 3.71
C ALA A 411 13.34 -13.40 4.87
N GLU A 412 12.63 -12.31 5.20
CA GLU A 412 11.55 -12.32 6.19
C GLU A 412 10.23 -12.82 5.60
N ALA A 413 9.98 -12.54 4.32
CA ALA A 413 8.70 -12.81 3.69
C ALA A 413 8.39 -14.32 3.62
N SER A 414 7.20 -14.69 4.08
CA SER A 414 6.69 -16.06 4.17
C SER A 414 5.64 -16.38 3.11
N VAL A 415 5.10 -15.36 2.44
CA VAL A 415 4.24 -15.52 1.25
C VAL A 415 4.93 -16.30 0.12
N PRO A 416 4.18 -16.80 -0.88
CA PRO A 416 4.76 -17.36 -2.10
C PRO A 416 5.68 -16.35 -2.80
N LYS A 417 6.90 -16.78 -3.13
CA LYS A 417 7.91 -15.97 -3.82
C LYS A 417 8.36 -16.68 -5.08
N ILE A 418 8.03 -16.10 -6.24
CA ILE A 418 8.38 -16.63 -7.55
C ILE A 418 9.25 -15.60 -8.26
N THR A 419 10.41 -16.04 -8.76
CA THR A 419 11.38 -15.17 -9.41
C THR A 419 11.62 -15.64 -10.83
N LEU A 420 11.61 -14.71 -11.78
CA LEU A 420 11.98 -14.93 -13.17
C LEU A 420 13.18 -14.05 -13.53
N ILE A 421 14.31 -14.68 -13.81
CA ILE A 421 15.50 -13.99 -14.31
C ILE A 421 15.38 -13.87 -15.83
N THR A 422 15.20 -12.65 -16.31
CA THR A 422 14.99 -12.38 -17.74
C THR A 422 16.32 -12.21 -18.47
N ARG A 423 17.28 -11.50 -17.85
CA ARG A 423 18.61 -11.26 -18.43
C ARG A 423 19.69 -11.16 -17.35
N LYS A 424 20.07 -9.98 -16.85
CA LYS A 424 21.23 -9.87 -15.95
C LYS A 424 20.88 -10.23 -14.52
N ALA A 425 21.75 -10.99 -13.86
CA ALA A 425 21.65 -11.25 -12.43
C ALA A 425 23.06 -11.41 -11.84
N TYR A 426 23.68 -10.29 -11.47
CA TYR A 426 25.07 -10.29 -11.02
C TYR A 426 25.25 -10.07 -9.52
N GLY A 427 26.15 -10.86 -8.92
CA GLY A 427 26.71 -10.64 -7.59
C GLY A 427 25.67 -10.48 -6.49
N GLY A 428 25.88 -9.50 -5.62
CA GLY A 428 24.94 -9.21 -4.54
C GLY A 428 23.54 -8.83 -5.04
N ALA A 429 23.42 -8.24 -6.22
CA ALA A 429 22.13 -7.84 -6.76
C ALA A 429 21.27 -9.03 -7.22
N TYR A 430 21.89 -10.12 -7.71
CA TYR A 430 21.21 -11.40 -7.91
C TYR A 430 20.61 -11.89 -6.58
N ILE A 431 21.41 -11.87 -5.51
CA ILE A 431 20.98 -12.37 -4.20
C ILE A 431 19.74 -11.60 -3.73
N VAL A 432 19.81 -10.26 -3.74
CA VAL A 432 18.74 -9.39 -3.20
C VAL A 432 17.45 -9.38 -4.01
N MET A 433 17.45 -9.90 -5.25
CA MET A 433 16.27 -9.89 -6.14
C MET A 433 15.53 -11.25 -6.11
N GLY A 434 15.27 -11.78 -4.91
CA GLY A 434 14.47 -13.00 -4.75
C GLY A 434 15.19 -14.27 -5.18
N SER A 435 16.50 -14.38 -4.95
CA SER A 435 17.24 -15.63 -5.19
C SER A 435 16.71 -16.79 -4.35
N LYS A 436 16.91 -18.02 -4.82
CA LYS A 436 16.61 -19.26 -4.09
C LYS A 436 17.16 -19.24 -2.66
N HIS A 437 18.33 -18.64 -2.48
CA HIS A 437 19.05 -18.57 -1.21
C HIS A 437 18.41 -17.64 -0.17
N LEU A 438 17.52 -16.73 -0.59
CA LEU A 438 16.71 -15.90 0.32
C LEU A 438 15.31 -16.47 0.53
N GLY A 439 15.12 -17.77 0.27
CA GLY A 439 13.83 -18.44 0.44
C GLY A 439 12.89 -18.28 -0.75
N GLY A 440 13.40 -17.98 -1.96
CA GLY A 440 12.63 -18.06 -3.20
C GLY A 440 12.07 -19.48 -3.37
N ASP A 441 10.76 -19.59 -3.55
CA ASP A 441 10.09 -20.89 -3.64
C ASP A 441 10.32 -21.51 -5.02
N VAL A 442 10.08 -20.72 -6.07
CA VAL A 442 10.29 -21.10 -7.47
C VAL A 442 11.08 -20.01 -8.21
N ASN A 443 12.18 -20.41 -8.84
CA ASN A 443 13.10 -19.56 -9.57
C ASN A 443 13.21 -20.06 -11.01
N PHE A 444 12.66 -19.29 -11.95
CA PHE A 444 12.79 -19.49 -13.38
C PHE A 444 13.89 -18.61 -13.97
N ALA A 445 14.41 -19.02 -15.11
CA ALA A 445 15.28 -18.19 -15.93
C ALA A 445 14.90 -18.30 -17.42
N TYR A 446 15.08 -17.22 -18.17
CA TYR A 446 15.08 -17.29 -19.63
C TYR A 446 16.42 -17.81 -20.15
N PRO A 447 16.48 -18.27 -21.41
CA PRO A 447 17.74 -18.63 -22.06
C PRO A 447 18.74 -17.47 -22.13
N SER A 448 18.24 -16.23 -22.16
CA SER A 448 19.03 -14.98 -22.15
C SER A 448 19.57 -14.59 -20.77
N ALA A 449 19.29 -15.37 -19.72
CA ALA A 449 19.75 -15.03 -18.38
C ALA A 449 21.26 -15.22 -18.21
N GLU A 450 21.90 -14.26 -17.57
CA GLU A 450 23.34 -14.23 -17.29
C GLU A 450 23.53 -14.14 -15.77
N ILE A 451 23.81 -15.27 -15.13
CA ILE A 451 23.91 -15.38 -13.66
C ILE A 451 25.37 -15.57 -13.28
N ALA A 452 26.00 -14.54 -12.71
CA ALA A 452 27.44 -14.54 -12.44
C ALA A 452 27.80 -13.71 -11.19
N VAL A 453 29.01 -13.87 -10.68
CA VAL A 453 29.51 -13.08 -9.53
C VAL A 453 29.66 -11.59 -9.89
N MET A 454 30.11 -11.30 -11.11
CA MET A 454 30.22 -9.96 -11.68
C MET A 454 30.32 -10.07 -13.21
N GLY A 455 30.27 -8.94 -13.92
CA GLY A 455 30.45 -8.91 -15.37
C GLY A 455 31.80 -9.48 -15.81
N ALA A 456 31.82 -10.17 -16.95
CA ALA A 456 32.96 -10.95 -17.43
C ALA A 456 34.26 -10.14 -17.56
N GLU A 457 34.20 -8.94 -18.14
CA GLU A 457 35.37 -8.04 -18.24
C GLU A 457 35.98 -7.73 -16.86
N GLY A 458 35.13 -7.48 -15.86
CA GLY A 458 35.55 -7.23 -14.48
C GLY A 458 36.19 -8.45 -13.84
N ALA A 459 35.58 -9.63 -14.02
CA ALA A 459 36.09 -10.88 -13.45
C ALA A 459 37.47 -11.25 -14.03
N VAL A 460 37.62 -11.18 -15.35
CA VAL A 460 38.85 -11.53 -16.07
C VAL A 460 40.03 -10.64 -15.69
N ASN A 461 39.78 -9.34 -15.47
CA ASN A 461 40.80 -8.41 -14.98
C ASN A 461 41.36 -8.77 -13.58
N ILE A 462 40.64 -9.60 -12.82
CA ILE A 462 41.06 -10.11 -11.51
C ILE A 462 41.73 -11.48 -11.66
N ILE A 463 41.01 -12.46 -12.23
CA ILE A 463 41.45 -13.87 -12.26
C ILE A 463 42.62 -14.10 -13.24
N ALA A 464 42.57 -13.48 -14.41
CA ALA A 464 43.57 -13.64 -15.47
C ALA A 464 44.61 -12.51 -15.47
N ARG A 465 44.65 -11.66 -14.43
CA ARG A 465 45.51 -10.47 -14.36
C ARG A 465 46.98 -10.76 -14.67
N LYS A 466 47.51 -11.87 -14.14
CA LYS A 466 48.91 -12.27 -14.35
C LYS A 466 49.14 -12.81 -15.77
N GLN A 467 48.18 -13.55 -16.32
CA GLN A 467 48.26 -14.13 -17.66
C GLN A 467 48.18 -13.03 -18.73
N ILE A 468 47.21 -12.11 -18.60
CA ILE A 468 47.06 -10.94 -19.47
C ILE A 468 48.32 -10.08 -19.48
N LYS A 469 48.90 -9.79 -18.31
CA LYS A 469 50.14 -9.00 -18.21
C LYS A 469 51.37 -9.68 -18.82
N LYS A 470 51.40 -11.01 -18.84
CA LYS A 470 52.52 -11.80 -19.40
C LYS A 470 52.30 -12.17 -20.86
N ALA A 471 51.10 -11.94 -21.40
CA ALA A 471 50.79 -12.27 -22.78
C ALA A 471 51.55 -11.34 -23.75
N PRO A 472 51.98 -11.86 -24.91
CA PRO A 472 52.58 -11.03 -25.96
C PRO A 472 51.62 -9.94 -26.47
N ASP A 473 50.32 -10.22 -26.43
CA ASP A 473 49.24 -9.29 -26.75
C ASP A 473 48.19 -9.31 -25.61
N PRO A 474 48.33 -8.40 -24.62
CA PRO A 474 47.43 -8.35 -23.48
C PRO A 474 45.96 -8.11 -23.83
N GLU A 475 45.68 -7.32 -24.87
CA GLU A 475 44.29 -7.03 -25.25
C GLU A 475 43.64 -8.23 -25.93
N ARG A 476 44.36 -8.92 -26.81
CA ARG A 476 43.87 -10.16 -27.42
C ARG A 476 43.66 -11.25 -26.37
N GLU A 477 44.57 -11.39 -25.41
CA GLU A 477 44.41 -12.36 -24.32
C GLU A 477 43.21 -11.99 -23.43
N ARG A 478 43.01 -10.70 -23.13
CA ARG A 478 41.84 -10.24 -22.39
C ARG A 478 40.54 -10.59 -23.11
N ILE A 479 40.42 -10.29 -24.39
CA ILE A 479 39.23 -10.60 -25.20
C ILE A 479 38.96 -12.11 -25.20
N LYS A 480 40.00 -12.93 -25.37
CA LYS A 480 39.90 -14.38 -25.35
C LYS A 480 39.38 -14.89 -24.00
N GLN A 481 39.98 -14.45 -22.90
CA GLN A 481 39.61 -14.84 -21.53
C GLN A 481 38.19 -14.35 -21.17
N THR A 482 37.82 -13.14 -21.59
CA THR A 482 36.44 -12.63 -21.43
C THR A 482 35.45 -13.53 -22.13
N LYS A 483 35.67 -13.87 -23.41
CA LYS A 483 34.76 -14.73 -24.16
C LYS A 483 34.66 -16.14 -23.56
N GLU A 484 35.76 -16.68 -23.05
CA GLU A 484 35.78 -17.96 -22.33
C GLU A 484 34.94 -17.89 -21.04
N TYR A 485 35.13 -16.84 -20.24
CA TYR A 485 34.33 -16.62 -19.03
C TYR A 485 32.83 -16.46 -19.34
N GLU A 486 32.48 -15.69 -20.37
CA GLU A 486 31.10 -15.51 -20.82
C GLU A 486 30.48 -16.85 -21.25
N THR A 487 31.22 -17.66 -22.01
CA THR A 487 30.75 -18.98 -22.44
C THR A 487 30.47 -19.90 -21.24
N ILE A 488 31.32 -19.82 -20.20
CA ILE A 488 31.18 -20.66 -19.02
C ILE A 488 30.03 -20.19 -18.14
N PHE A 489 29.93 -18.88 -17.83
CA PHE A 489 29.09 -18.35 -16.75
C PHE A 489 27.95 -17.41 -17.19
N ASN A 490 28.01 -16.78 -18.37
CA ASN A 490 26.94 -15.88 -18.85
C ASN A 490 25.80 -16.67 -19.50
N ASN A 491 25.25 -17.62 -18.75
CA ASN A 491 24.11 -18.44 -19.15
C ASN A 491 23.35 -18.91 -17.90
N PRO A 492 22.08 -19.31 -18.01
CA PRO A 492 21.33 -19.80 -16.86
C PRO A 492 21.74 -21.23 -16.44
N TYR A 493 22.34 -21.99 -17.35
CA TYR A 493 22.51 -23.44 -17.21
C TYR A 493 23.44 -23.81 -16.08
N ARG A 494 24.51 -23.03 -15.82
CA ARG A 494 25.38 -23.27 -14.65
C ARG A 494 24.66 -23.13 -13.32
N ALA A 495 23.76 -22.17 -13.21
CA ALA A 495 22.95 -22.00 -12.00
C ALA A 495 21.88 -23.11 -11.88
N ALA A 496 21.32 -23.56 -13.02
CA ALA A 496 20.37 -24.67 -13.07
C ALA A 496 21.03 -26.02 -12.71
N GLU A 497 22.26 -26.29 -13.18
CA GLU A 497 23.06 -27.47 -12.82
C GLU A 497 23.29 -27.58 -11.30
N LEU A 498 23.31 -26.45 -10.60
CA LEU A 498 23.45 -26.36 -9.14
C LEU A 498 22.10 -26.39 -8.39
N GLY A 499 20.97 -26.40 -9.09
CA GLY A 499 19.63 -26.35 -8.51
C GLY A 499 19.21 -24.99 -7.98
N TYR A 500 19.89 -23.91 -8.40
CA TYR A 500 19.53 -22.54 -7.98
C TYR A 500 18.38 -21.97 -8.83
N ILE A 501 18.18 -22.54 -10.01
CA ILE A 501 17.09 -22.26 -10.95
C ILE A 501 16.34 -23.57 -11.17
N ASP A 502 15.03 -23.56 -10.94
CA ASP A 502 14.16 -24.74 -11.04
C ASP A 502 13.88 -25.12 -12.49
N ALA A 503 13.75 -24.13 -13.38
CA ALA A 503 13.63 -24.37 -14.81
C ALA A 503 14.14 -23.20 -15.65
N VAL A 504 14.76 -23.52 -16.78
CA VAL A 504 15.00 -22.59 -17.87
C VAL A 504 13.81 -22.70 -18.83
N ILE A 505 13.02 -21.64 -18.95
CA ILE A 505 11.71 -21.66 -19.65
C ILE A 505 11.74 -20.82 -20.93
N GLU A 506 10.90 -21.15 -21.90
CA GLU A 506 10.71 -20.31 -23.08
C GLU A 506 9.97 -19.01 -22.66
N PRO A 507 10.43 -17.81 -23.09
CA PRO A 507 9.77 -16.56 -22.72
C PRO A 507 8.28 -16.51 -23.04
N SER A 508 7.85 -17.11 -24.16
CA SER A 508 6.44 -17.19 -24.57
C SER A 508 5.53 -17.94 -23.59
N GLN A 509 6.09 -18.77 -22.69
CA GLN A 509 5.36 -19.62 -21.73
C GLN A 509 5.35 -19.05 -20.31
N THR A 510 5.86 -17.83 -20.12
CA THR A 510 6.05 -17.22 -18.79
C THR A 510 4.79 -17.23 -17.93
N ARG A 511 3.65 -16.86 -18.52
CA ARG A 511 2.37 -16.79 -17.82
C ARG A 511 1.96 -18.14 -17.24
N GLU A 512 1.99 -19.19 -18.06
CA GLU A 512 1.65 -20.56 -17.67
C GLU A 512 2.53 -21.03 -16.50
N HIS A 513 3.85 -20.82 -16.60
CA HIS A 513 4.79 -21.24 -15.55
C HIS A 513 4.59 -20.49 -14.23
N ILE A 514 4.38 -19.17 -14.28
CA ILE A 514 4.15 -18.38 -13.06
C ILE A 514 2.82 -18.77 -12.41
N ILE A 515 1.75 -18.95 -13.19
CA ILE A 515 0.45 -19.36 -12.65
C ILE A 515 0.52 -20.76 -12.04
N GLY A 516 1.14 -21.73 -12.73
CA GLY A 516 1.31 -23.08 -12.18
C GLY A 516 2.10 -23.08 -10.86
N ALA A 517 3.14 -22.25 -10.74
CA ALA A 517 3.87 -22.05 -9.50
C ALA A 517 3.01 -21.37 -8.41
N LEU A 518 2.19 -20.37 -8.77
CA LEU A 518 1.29 -19.71 -7.82
C LEU A 518 0.25 -20.67 -7.25
N GLU A 519 -0.31 -21.55 -8.08
CA GLU A 519 -1.34 -22.51 -7.69
C GLU A 519 -0.82 -23.55 -6.70
N ILE A 520 0.38 -24.09 -6.93
CA ILE A 520 0.96 -25.08 -6.00
C ILE A 520 1.36 -24.45 -4.66
N LEU A 521 1.67 -23.15 -4.65
CA LEU A 521 2.12 -22.42 -3.46
C LEU A 521 0.97 -21.79 -2.65
N GLN A 522 -0.29 -21.89 -3.07
CA GLN A 522 -1.44 -21.30 -2.33
C GLN A 522 -1.54 -21.74 -0.87
N ASN A 523 -1.09 -22.97 -0.56
CA ASN A 523 -1.13 -23.52 0.80
C ASN A 523 0.22 -23.43 1.52
N LYS A 524 1.15 -22.61 1.02
CA LYS A 524 2.47 -22.42 1.64
C LYS A 524 2.30 -21.97 3.09
N ARG A 525 3.01 -22.65 4.00
CA ARG A 525 3.08 -22.28 5.41
C ARG A 525 4.54 -22.36 5.84
N GLU A 526 5.07 -21.24 6.30
CA GLU A 526 6.44 -21.13 6.77
C GLU A 526 6.44 -20.56 8.19
N LYS A 527 7.04 -21.30 9.14
CA LYS A 527 7.08 -20.85 10.54
C LYS A 527 8.34 -20.02 10.76
N MET A 528 8.14 -18.74 11.07
CA MET A 528 9.24 -17.84 11.46
C MET A 528 9.71 -18.12 12.89
N VAL A 529 10.99 -17.78 13.15
CA VAL A 529 11.59 -17.87 14.50
C VAL A 529 10.85 -16.93 15.47
N GLU A 530 10.44 -17.47 16.62
CA GLU A 530 9.68 -16.74 17.64
C GLU A 530 10.50 -15.55 18.20
N LYS A 531 9.96 -14.33 18.06
CA LYS A 531 10.59 -13.08 18.52
C LYS A 531 9.53 -11.98 18.65
N LYS A 532 9.82 -10.91 19.40
CA LYS A 532 8.91 -9.74 19.48
C LYS A 532 8.73 -9.05 18.12
N HIS A 533 9.83 -8.87 17.42
CA HIS A 533 9.95 -8.42 16.03
C HIS A 533 11.43 -8.60 15.63
N GLY A 534 11.75 -8.54 14.33
CA GLY A 534 13.15 -8.47 13.92
C GLY A 534 13.75 -7.07 14.09
N ASN A 535 15.03 -6.94 13.74
CA ASN A 535 15.79 -5.69 13.86
C ASN A 535 16.30 -5.25 12.48
N ILE A 536 15.36 -4.95 11.59
CA ILE A 536 15.65 -4.50 10.23
C ILE A 536 16.51 -3.21 10.27
N PRO A 537 17.48 -3.02 9.34
CA PRO A 537 18.13 -1.74 9.16
C PRO A 537 17.10 -0.62 8.91
N LEU A 538 17.26 0.55 9.56
CA LEU A 538 16.34 1.70 9.45
C LEU A 538 16.87 2.85 8.62
#